data_AF-M9PQM3-F1
#
_entry.id   AF-M9PQM3-F1
#
_cell.length_a   1.000
_cell.length_b   1.000
_cell.length_c   1.000
_cell.angle_alpha   90.00
_cell.angle_beta   90.00
_cell.angle_gamma   90.00
#
_symmetry.space_group_name_H-M   'P 1'
#
loop_
_entity.id
_entity.type
_entity.pdbx_description
1 polymer ?
#
loop_
_entity_poly.entity_id
_entity_poly.type
_entity_poly.pdbx_seq_one_letter_code
_entity_poly.pdbx_strand_id
1 'polypeptide(L)' 'TYKEFERTYIPEDQRHANKNSQAAFCYSETIPAPTGKDDAQ' A
#
# COMPACT_ATOMS: atom_id res chain seq x y z
N THR A 1 -12.35 8.26 -4.02
CA THR A 1 -11.24 7.98 -3.06
C THR A 1 -10.43 6.78 -3.54
N TYR A 2 -9.20 6.55 -3.04
CA TYR A 2 -8.41 5.37 -3.44
C TYR A 2 -9.18 4.05 -3.23
N LYS A 3 -9.93 3.96 -2.11
CA LYS A 3 -10.75 2.79 -1.77
C LYS A 3 -11.84 2.47 -2.82
N GLU A 4 -12.49 3.49 -3.38
CA GLU A 4 -13.52 3.29 -4.41
C GLU A 4 -12.90 2.83 -5.73
N PHE A 5 -11.78 3.44 -6.12
CA PHE A 5 -11.02 3.04 -7.31
C PHE A 5 -10.57 1.58 -7.20
N GLU A 6 -9.95 1.22 -6.07
CA GLU A 6 -9.47 -0.14 -5.81
C GLU A 6 -10.58 -1.18 -5.88
N ARG A 7 -11.76 -0.88 -5.32
CA ARG A 7 -12.92 -1.81 -5.35
C ARG A 7 -13.56 -1.92 -6.74
N THR A 8 -13.55 -0.84 -7.51
CA THR A 8 -14.23 -0.77 -8.82
C THR A 8 -13.38 -1.41 -9.92
N TYR A 9 -12.06 -1.22 -9.87
CA TYR A 9 -11.18 -1.55 -10.99
C TYR A 9 -10.18 -2.67 -10.71
N ILE A 10 -9.96 -3.06 -9.44
CA ILE A 10 -9.05 -4.15 -9.09
C ILE A 10 -9.86 -5.38 -8.66
N PRO A 11 -9.72 -6.52 -9.37
CA PRO A 11 -10.34 -7.78 -8.97
C PRO A 11 -9.97 -8.17 -7.55
N GLU A 12 -10.92 -8.74 -6.81
CA GLU A 12 -10.74 -9.07 -5.38
C GLU A 12 -9.53 -9.99 -5.14
N ASP A 13 -9.35 -11.01 -5.99
CA ASP A 13 -8.22 -11.93 -5.95
C ASP A 13 -6.87 -11.24 -6.19
N GLN A 14 -6.85 -10.13 -6.95
CA GLN A 14 -5.64 -9.35 -7.21
C GLN A 14 -5.40 -8.29 -6.13
N ARG A 15 -6.46 -7.80 -5.47
CA ARG A 15 -6.38 -6.79 -4.42
C ARG A 15 -5.63 -7.27 -3.19
N HIS A 16 -5.73 -8.56 -2.91
CA HIS A 16 -5.05 -9.22 -1.80
C HIS A 16 -3.80 -9.99 -2.23
N ALA A 17 -3.48 -9.99 -3.53
CA ALA A 17 -2.25 -10.58 -4.02
C ALA A 17 -1.05 -9.87 -3.38
N ASN A 18 -0.05 -10.66 -2.98
CA ASN A 18 1.12 -10.21 -2.24
C ASN A 18 1.74 -8.94 -2.86
N LYS A 19 1.90 -7.89 -2.05
CA LYS A 19 2.47 -6.57 -2.41
C LYS A 19 3.91 -6.60 -2.94
N ASN A 20 4.55 -7.76 -3.06
CA ASN A 20 5.79 -7.92 -3.81
C ASN A 20 5.61 -7.76 -5.34
N SER A 21 4.54 -7.09 -5.76
CA SER A 21 4.41 -6.55 -7.10
C SER A 21 5.39 -5.38 -7.22
N GLN A 22 6.51 -5.62 -7.90
CA GLN A 22 7.53 -4.63 -8.25
C GLN A 22 6.98 -3.39 -8.99
N ALA A 23 5.69 -3.38 -9.33
CA ALA A 23 5.02 -2.31 -10.09
C ALA A 23 4.47 -1.16 -9.23
N ALA A 24 4.34 -1.33 -7.90
CA ALA A 24 3.82 -0.27 -7.03
C ALA A 24 4.97 0.34 -6.22
N PHE A 25 5.55 1.44 -6.72
CA PHE A 25 6.57 2.20 -6.01
C PHE A 25 5.95 3.46 -5.39
N CYS A 26 5.99 3.57 -4.06
CA CYS A 26 5.70 4.82 -3.37
C CYS A 26 7.00 5.61 -3.19
N TYR A 27 6.97 6.92 -3.39
CA TYR A 27 8.15 7.77 -3.15
C TYR A 27 8.68 7.72 -1.71
N SER A 28 7.87 7.25 -0.76
CA SER A 28 8.24 7.05 0.63
C SER A 28 8.84 5.67 0.92
N GLU A 29 8.97 4.75 -0.05
CA GLU A 29 9.46 3.39 0.24
C GLU A 29 10.88 3.34 0.78
N THR A 30 11.72 4.31 0.41
CA THR A 30 13.09 4.44 0.93
C THR A 30 13.16 5.20 2.25
N ILE A 31 12.05 5.80 2.68
CA ILE A 31 11.96 6.55 3.93
C ILE A 31 11.36 5.62 4.98
N PRO A 32 12.05 5.39 6.12
CA PRO A 32 11.51 4.54 7.16
C PRO A 32 10.20 5.13 7.69
N ALA A 33 9.11 4.37 7.58
CA ALA A 33 7.84 4.76 8.15
C ALA A 33 7.86 4.50 9.67
N PRO A 34 7.36 5.44 10.50
CA PRO A 34 7.08 5.13 11.90
C PRO A 34 5.94 4.10 11.93
N THR A 35 6.26 2.85 12.27
CA THR A 35 5.30 1.74 12.24
C THR A 35 4.67 1.46 13.60
N GLY A 36 5.35 1.89 14.67
CA GLY A 36 4.87 1.86 16.04
C GLY A 36 4.34 3.21 16.50
N LYS A 37 3.46 3.16 17.51
CA LYS A 37 3.05 4.38 18.24
C LYS A 37 4.23 5.07 18.92
N ASP A 38 5.20 4.29 19.38
CA ASP A 38 6.41 4.79 20.05
C ASP A 38 7.45 5.34 19.05
N ASP A 39 7.34 5.01 17.75
CA ASP A 39 8.19 5.58 16.69
C ASP A 39 7.73 6.99 16.28
N ALA A 40 6.48 7.34 16.58
CA ALA A 40 5.89 8.65 16.34
C ALA A 40 5.96 9.49 17.63
N GLN A 41 6.60 10.65 17.55
CA GLN A 41 6.93 11.49 18.71
C GLN A 41 5.81 12.45 19.14
#